data_AF-A0A9D2CFS2-F1
#
_entry.id   AF-A0A9D2CFS2-F1
#
_cell.length_a   1.000
_cell.length_b   1.000
_cell.length_c   1.000
_cell.angle_alpha   90.00
_cell.angle_beta   90.00
_cell.angle_gamma   90.00
#
_symmetry.space_group_name_H-M   'P 1'
#
loop_
_entity.id
_entity.type
_entity.pdbx_description
1 polymer ?
#
loop_
_entity_poly.entity_id
_entity_poly.type
_entity_poly.pdbx_seq_one_letter_code
_entity_poly.pdbx_strand_id
1 'polypeptide(L)'
;MADKTIGELPAASGLDDDSLLVVEQQGTAMRASGALWKGFAQSAVASQVSAAQRSAQAAASSAQVAQAAQRSAQAAQAGAEMAERAIENMTVSAETLSADSPAEVTKSASGASFHLFFGIPRGPQGIQGPQGPQGIQGPPGPQGINGVAVAAEGQYAFNVDSNGHLILFYDGNTTPDFSIGANGHLYYNFEEATINAAT
;
A
#
# COMPACT_ATOMS: atom_id res chain seq x y z
N MET A 1 104.77 -56.25 -12.18
CA MET A 1 103.39 -56.41 -11.69
C MET A 1 102.51 -56.47 -12.92
N ALA A 2 101.62 -57.46 -13.05
CA ALA A 2 100.73 -57.55 -14.21
C ALA A 2 99.78 -56.35 -14.20
N ASP A 3 99.72 -55.64 -15.33
CA ASP A 3 98.80 -54.53 -15.49
C ASP A 3 97.37 -55.09 -15.54
N LYS A 4 96.50 -54.63 -14.65
CA LYS A 4 95.11 -55.11 -14.64
C LYS A 4 94.40 -54.50 -15.83
N THR A 5 93.75 -55.33 -16.63
CA THR A 5 92.88 -54.82 -17.68
C THR A 5 91.72 -54.07 -17.05
N ILE A 6 91.24 -53.01 -17.70
CA ILE A 6 90.21 -52.10 -17.14
C ILE A 6 88.92 -52.82 -16.71
N GLY A 7 88.63 -54.00 -17.28
CA GLY A 7 87.47 -54.83 -16.94
C GLY A 7 87.60 -55.64 -15.64
N GLU A 8 88.80 -55.75 -15.06
CA GLU A 8 89.04 -56.45 -13.78
C GLU A 8 89.03 -55.51 -12.56
N LEU A 9 88.82 -54.20 -12.79
CA LEU A 9 88.68 -53.21 -11.74
C LEU A 9 87.25 -53.21 -11.19
N PRO A 10 87.06 -53.12 -9.86
CA PRO A 10 85.74 -52.95 -9.27
C PRO A 10 85.05 -51.71 -9.85
N ALA A 11 83.80 -51.85 -10.28
CA ALA A 11 83.01 -50.71 -10.73
C ALA A 11 82.76 -49.74 -9.57
N ALA A 12 82.93 -48.45 -9.83
CA ALA A 12 82.51 -47.43 -8.87
C ALA A 12 80.98 -47.45 -8.74
N SER A 13 80.48 -47.57 -7.51
CA SER A 13 79.03 -47.54 -7.20
C SER A 13 78.44 -46.12 -7.21
N GLY A 14 79.28 -45.10 -7.31
CA GLY A 14 78.89 -43.69 -7.35
C GLY A 14 80.10 -42.76 -7.49
N LEU A 15 79.82 -41.47 -7.68
CA LEU A 15 80.79 -40.40 -7.63
C LEU A 15 80.42 -39.51 -6.44
N ASP A 16 81.30 -39.44 -5.45
CA ASP A 16 81.21 -38.46 -4.36
C ASP A 16 81.88 -37.15 -4.78
N ASP A 17 81.72 -36.10 -3.96
CA ASP A 17 82.23 -34.77 -4.31
C ASP A 17 83.77 -34.76 -4.42
N ASP A 18 84.47 -35.63 -3.68
CA ASP A 18 85.93 -35.77 -3.65
C ASP A 18 86.48 -36.80 -4.67
N SER A 19 85.63 -37.50 -5.41
CA SER A 19 86.00 -38.53 -6.39
C SER A 19 86.85 -37.92 -7.49
N LEU A 20 87.95 -38.57 -7.88
CA LEU A 20 88.88 -38.03 -8.88
C LEU A 20 88.90 -38.91 -10.12
N LEU A 21 88.44 -38.32 -11.22
CA LEU A 21 88.44 -38.93 -12.54
C LEU A 21 89.60 -38.34 -13.34
N VAL A 22 90.37 -39.20 -14.00
CA VAL A 22 91.39 -38.76 -14.94
C VAL A 22 90.70 -38.40 -16.25
N VAL A 23 90.94 -37.19 -16.72
CA VAL A 23 90.47 -36.68 -18.01
C VAL A 23 91.67 -36.20 -18.82
N GLU A 24 91.55 -36.12 -20.13
CA GLU A 24 92.59 -35.57 -21.01
C GLU A 24 92.02 -34.32 -21.68
N GLN A 25 92.77 -33.23 -21.65
CA GLN A 25 92.43 -31.99 -22.34
C GLN A 25 93.67 -31.48 -23.09
N GLN A 26 93.57 -31.37 -24.41
CA GLN A 26 94.60 -30.79 -25.28
C GLN A 26 95.99 -31.47 -25.16
N GLY A 27 96.02 -32.78 -25.10
CA GLY A 27 97.21 -33.63 -24.94
C GLY A 27 97.70 -33.77 -23.50
N THR A 28 97.05 -33.15 -22.51
CA THR A 28 97.50 -33.17 -21.11
C THR A 28 96.51 -33.90 -20.21
N ALA A 29 96.99 -34.89 -19.47
CA ALA A 29 96.20 -35.58 -18.46
C ALA A 29 95.93 -34.65 -17.26
N MET A 30 94.67 -34.51 -16.88
CA MET A 30 94.18 -33.69 -15.80
C MET A 30 93.23 -34.48 -14.90
N ARG A 31 92.85 -33.87 -13.77
CA ARG A 31 91.94 -34.46 -12.79
C ARG A 31 90.64 -33.67 -12.79
N ALA A 32 89.51 -34.36 -12.88
CA ALA A 32 88.18 -33.79 -12.68
C ALA A 32 87.56 -34.38 -11.40
N SER A 33 87.06 -33.53 -10.52
CA SER A 33 86.40 -33.98 -9.29
C SER A 33 84.94 -34.35 -9.53
N GLY A 34 84.37 -35.23 -8.71
CA GLY A 34 82.93 -35.52 -8.73
C GLY A 34 82.09 -34.28 -8.46
N ALA A 35 82.57 -33.35 -7.62
CA ALA A 35 81.96 -32.04 -7.42
C ALA A 35 81.82 -31.23 -8.73
N LEU A 36 82.82 -31.26 -9.61
CA LEU A 36 82.76 -30.57 -10.91
C LEU A 36 81.67 -31.17 -11.81
N TRP A 37 81.60 -32.50 -11.89
CA TRP A 37 80.58 -33.21 -12.68
C TRP A 37 79.16 -33.00 -12.14
N LYS A 38 79.00 -32.99 -10.81
CA LYS A 38 77.75 -32.62 -10.14
C LYS A 38 77.32 -31.19 -10.51
N GLY A 39 78.25 -30.25 -10.55
CA GLY A 39 77.99 -28.87 -10.98
C GLY A 39 77.49 -28.76 -12.43
N PHE A 40 78.08 -29.53 -13.35
CA PHE A 40 77.59 -29.60 -14.73
C PHE A 40 76.18 -30.22 -14.82
N ALA A 41 75.92 -31.31 -14.08
CA ALA A 41 74.60 -31.94 -14.05
C ALA A 41 73.52 -30.99 -13.49
N GLN A 42 73.82 -30.27 -12.41
CA GLN A 42 72.94 -29.25 -11.85
C GLN A 42 72.69 -28.11 -12.84
N SER A 43 73.74 -27.59 -13.48
CA SER A 43 73.62 -26.55 -14.51
C SER A 43 72.75 -26.98 -15.70
N ALA A 44 72.85 -28.25 -16.11
CA ALA A 44 72.07 -28.79 -17.22
C ALA A 44 70.56 -28.80 -16.95
N VAL A 45 70.15 -29.00 -15.69
CA VAL A 45 68.73 -29.06 -15.29
C VAL A 45 68.21 -27.76 -14.68
N ALA A 46 69.09 -26.82 -14.30
CA ALA A 46 68.74 -25.60 -13.59
C ALA A 46 67.65 -24.76 -14.29
N SER A 47 67.71 -24.66 -15.62
CA SER A 47 66.72 -23.92 -16.41
C SER A 47 65.33 -24.58 -16.35
N GLN A 48 65.27 -25.91 -16.38
CA GLN A 48 64.02 -26.67 -16.30
C GLN A 48 63.39 -26.55 -14.92
N VAL A 49 64.19 -26.66 -13.85
CA VAL A 49 63.71 -26.47 -12.47
C VAL A 49 63.18 -25.05 -12.28
N SER A 50 63.89 -24.04 -12.76
CA SER A 50 63.46 -22.64 -12.69
C SER A 50 62.17 -22.39 -13.49
N ALA A 51 62.00 -23.03 -14.64
CA ALA A 51 60.77 -22.95 -15.43
C ALA A 51 59.59 -23.62 -14.70
N ALA A 52 59.81 -24.80 -14.12
CA ALA A 52 58.80 -25.52 -13.34
C ALA A 52 58.36 -24.70 -12.10
N GLN A 53 59.30 -24.08 -11.40
CA GLN A 53 59.00 -23.23 -10.25
C GLN A 53 58.15 -22.01 -10.65
N ARG A 54 58.50 -21.32 -11.75
CA ARG A 54 57.70 -20.21 -12.27
C ARG A 54 56.30 -20.65 -12.69
N SER A 55 56.18 -21.82 -13.33
CA SER A 55 54.89 -22.39 -13.70
C SER A 55 54.01 -22.69 -12.48
N ALA A 56 54.59 -23.29 -11.43
CA ALA A 56 53.90 -23.56 -10.18
C ALA A 56 53.42 -22.27 -9.49
N GLN A 57 54.28 -21.24 -9.45
CA GLN A 57 53.92 -19.93 -8.90
C GLN A 57 52.80 -19.26 -9.70
N ALA A 58 52.86 -19.30 -11.03
CA ALA A 58 51.80 -18.78 -11.90
C ALA A 58 50.47 -19.49 -11.64
N ALA A 59 50.47 -20.83 -11.53
CA ALA A 59 49.27 -21.60 -11.21
C ALA A 59 48.69 -21.24 -9.84
N ALA A 60 49.54 -21.06 -8.81
CA ALA A 60 49.09 -20.63 -7.49
C ALA A 60 48.43 -19.25 -7.52
N SER A 61 49.03 -18.28 -8.22
CA SER A 61 48.45 -16.94 -8.40
C SER A 61 47.12 -17.01 -9.16
N SER A 62 47.03 -17.82 -10.21
CA SER A 62 45.78 -18.03 -10.96
C SER A 62 44.66 -18.61 -10.07
N ALA A 63 44.98 -19.55 -9.18
CA ALA A 63 44.03 -20.09 -8.23
C ALA A 63 43.51 -19.01 -7.25
N GLN A 64 44.40 -18.12 -6.78
CA GLN A 64 43.99 -16.99 -5.92
C GLN A 64 43.07 -16.01 -6.64
N VAL A 65 43.36 -15.69 -7.91
CA VAL A 65 42.48 -14.85 -8.74
C VAL A 65 41.10 -15.49 -8.92
N ALA A 66 41.06 -16.80 -9.16
CA ALA A 66 39.79 -17.53 -9.28
C ALA A 66 38.98 -17.50 -7.98
N GLN A 67 39.63 -17.67 -6.82
CA GLN A 67 38.96 -17.55 -5.52
C GLN A 67 38.45 -16.14 -5.26
N ALA A 68 39.21 -15.11 -5.64
CA ALA A 68 38.78 -13.72 -5.52
C ALA A 68 37.56 -13.45 -6.42
N ALA A 69 37.57 -13.93 -7.66
CA ALA A 69 36.43 -13.82 -8.57
C ALA A 69 35.17 -14.51 -8.02
N GLN A 70 35.32 -15.70 -7.41
CA GLN A 70 34.21 -16.40 -6.76
C GLN A 70 33.63 -15.59 -5.60
N ARG A 71 34.46 -15.00 -4.74
CA ARG A 71 34.00 -14.15 -3.63
C ARG A 71 33.26 -12.91 -4.15
N SER A 72 33.77 -12.28 -5.21
CA SER A 72 33.10 -11.15 -5.84
C SER A 72 31.73 -11.54 -6.41
N ALA A 73 31.61 -12.72 -7.02
CA ALA A 73 30.34 -13.23 -7.53
C ALA A 73 29.34 -13.50 -6.38
N GLN A 74 29.79 -14.09 -5.27
CA GLN A 74 28.96 -14.31 -4.08
C GLN A 74 28.48 -13.00 -3.46
N ALA A 75 29.35 -11.98 -3.38
CA ALA A 75 28.98 -10.66 -2.88
C ALA A 75 27.92 -9.99 -3.78
N ALA A 76 28.08 -10.12 -5.11
CA ALA A 76 27.08 -9.63 -6.06
C ALA A 76 25.73 -10.35 -5.90
N GLN A 77 25.74 -11.68 -5.74
CA GLN A 77 24.53 -12.46 -5.48
C GLN A 77 23.84 -12.03 -4.18
N ALA A 78 24.59 -11.91 -3.08
CA ALA A 78 24.05 -11.44 -1.81
C ALA A 78 23.47 -10.01 -1.92
N GLY A 79 24.13 -9.14 -2.69
CA GLY A 79 23.62 -7.80 -3.01
C GLY A 79 22.30 -7.84 -3.76
N ALA A 80 22.16 -8.72 -4.75
CA ALA A 80 20.91 -8.91 -5.49
C ALA A 80 19.79 -9.44 -4.59
N GLU A 81 20.06 -10.45 -3.76
CA GLU A 81 19.08 -10.98 -2.80
C GLU A 81 18.61 -9.93 -1.79
N MET A 82 19.52 -9.07 -1.31
CA MET A 82 19.14 -7.94 -0.45
C MET A 82 18.26 -6.94 -1.19
N ALA A 83 18.53 -6.65 -2.46
CA ALA A 83 17.71 -5.75 -3.27
C ALA A 83 16.31 -6.33 -3.53
N GLU A 84 16.20 -7.62 -3.86
CA GLU A 84 14.92 -8.31 -4.02
C GLU A 84 14.10 -8.24 -2.73
N ARG A 85 14.70 -8.60 -1.59
CA ARG A 85 14.03 -8.51 -0.28
C ARG A 85 13.61 -7.10 0.06
N ALA A 86 14.39 -6.08 -0.32
CA ALA A 86 14.03 -4.70 -0.05
C ALA A 86 12.78 -4.26 -0.82
N ILE A 87 12.60 -4.80 -2.04
CA ILE A 87 11.40 -4.57 -2.86
C ILE A 87 10.22 -5.38 -2.31
N GLU A 88 10.42 -6.66 -1.99
CA GLU A 88 9.36 -7.53 -1.45
C GLU A 88 8.81 -7.04 -0.11
N ASN A 89 9.69 -6.52 0.76
CA ASN A 89 9.30 -5.97 2.07
C ASN A 89 8.89 -4.49 2.00
N MET A 90 8.78 -3.92 0.80
CA MET A 90 8.32 -2.56 0.66
C MET A 90 6.84 -2.47 1.06
N THR A 91 6.53 -1.54 1.94
CA THR A 91 5.16 -1.30 2.42
C THR A 91 4.68 0.06 1.97
N VAL A 92 3.37 0.18 1.76
CA VAL A 92 2.72 1.43 1.36
C VAL A 92 1.51 1.65 2.24
N SER A 93 1.35 2.87 2.76
CA SER A 93 0.14 3.29 3.45
C SER A 93 -0.30 4.67 2.98
N ALA A 94 -1.57 4.98 3.21
CA ALA A 94 -2.14 6.26 2.87
C ALA A 94 -3.12 6.71 3.94
N GLU A 95 -3.19 8.02 4.15
CA GLU A 95 -4.16 8.66 5.03
C GLU A 95 -4.86 9.80 4.28
N THR A 96 -6.17 9.93 4.51
CA THR A 96 -6.92 11.06 3.97
C THR A 96 -6.77 12.28 4.87
N LEU A 97 -6.18 13.34 4.33
CA LEU A 97 -5.97 14.61 5.02
C LEU A 97 -7.18 15.54 4.87
N SER A 98 -7.16 16.68 5.56
CA SER A 98 -8.13 17.76 5.34
C SER A 98 -8.01 18.32 3.91
N ALA A 99 -9.08 18.92 3.40
CA ALA A 99 -9.13 19.43 2.01
C ALA A 99 -8.10 20.53 1.72
N ASP A 100 -7.67 21.27 2.75
CA ASP A 100 -6.70 22.37 2.63
C ASP A 100 -5.25 21.93 2.88
N SER A 101 -5.03 20.65 3.24
CA SER A 101 -3.67 20.13 3.39
C SER A 101 -3.02 19.94 2.02
N PRO A 102 -1.72 20.23 1.85
CA PRO A 102 -1.01 19.84 0.65
C PRO A 102 -0.94 18.31 0.55
N ALA A 103 -0.93 17.78 -0.68
CA ALA A 103 -0.61 16.38 -0.88
C ALA A 103 0.86 16.12 -0.54
N GLU A 104 1.12 15.04 0.19
CA GLU A 104 2.46 14.72 0.66
C GLU A 104 2.82 13.26 0.38
N VAL A 105 4.08 13.03 0.04
CA VAL A 105 4.66 11.68 -0.08
C VAL A 105 5.92 11.64 0.76
N THR A 106 5.96 10.74 1.75
CA THR A 106 7.14 10.51 2.58
C THR A 106 7.69 9.12 2.36
N LYS A 107 9.01 9.02 2.17
CA LYS A 107 9.75 7.74 2.16
C LYS A 107 10.51 7.58 3.46
N SER A 108 10.24 6.50 4.18
CA SER A 108 11.03 6.04 5.33
C SER A 108 11.78 4.75 4.99
N ALA A 109 12.99 4.60 5.53
CA ALA A 109 13.80 3.40 5.37
C ALA A 109 14.19 2.87 6.76
N SER A 110 14.00 1.57 6.99
CA SER A 110 14.41 0.89 8.22
C SER A 110 15.09 -0.43 7.87
N GLY A 111 16.41 -0.50 8.05
CA GLY A 111 17.22 -1.63 7.60
C GLY A 111 17.13 -1.81 6.09
N ALA A 112 16.63 -2.97 5.65
CA ALA A 112 16.40 -3.28 4.24
C ALA A 112 14.97 -2.95 3.75
N SER A 113 14.06 -2.50 4.63
CA SER A 113 12.67 -2.25 4.27
C SER A 113 12.41 -0.76 3.98
N PHE A 114 11.62 -0.49 2.94
CA PHE A 114 11.15 0.85 2.60
C PHE A 114 9.64 0.98 2.89
N HIS A 115 9.23 2.11 3.45
CA HIS A 115 7.82 2.45 3.64
C HIS A 115 7.51 3.77 2.93
N LEU A 116 6.50 3.76 2.06
CA LEU A 116 5.96 4.95 1.42
C LEU A 116 4.65 5.33 2.10
N PHE A 117 4.57 6.55 2.60
CA PHE A 117 3.35 7.12 3.16
C PHE A 117 2.80 8.20 2.23
N PHE A 118 1.52 8.10 1.90
CA PHE A 118 0.80 9.08 1.08
C PHE A 118 -0.22 9.84 1.92
N GLY A 119 -0.02 11.15 2.09
CA GLY A 119 -1.00 12.07 2.62
C GLY A 119 -1.88 12.61 1.49
N ILE A 120 -3.12 12.13 1.38
CA ILE A 120 -4.03 12.47 0.27
C ILE A 120 -5.09 13.46 0.76
N PRO A 121 -5.11 14.72 0.30
CA PRO A 121 -6.11 15.70 0.71
C PRO A 121 -7.51 15.29 0.25
N ARG A 122 -8.52 15.54 1.09
CA ARG A 122 -9.91 15.33 0.71
C ARG A 122 -10.28 16.25 -0.47
N GLY A 123 -11.01 15.72 -1.44
CA GLY A 123 -11.55 16.53 -2.53
C GLY A 123 -12.52 17.62 -2.03
N PRO A 124 -12.80 18.63 -2.87
CA PRO A 124 -13.78 19.66 -2.54
C PRO A 124 -15.15 19.03 -2.25
N GLN A 125 -15.93 19.66 -1.36
CA GLN A 125 -17.31 19.26 -1.14
C GLN A 125 -18.10 19.37 -2.45
N GLY A 126 -18.95 18.37 -2.73
CA GLY A 126 -19.84 18.40 -3.89
C GLY A 126 -20.80 19.59 -3.84
N ILE A 127 -21.25 20.06 -5.01
CA ILE A 127 -22.28 21.10 -5.08
C ILE A 127 -23.58 20.61 -4.44
N GLN A 128 -24.33 21.52 -3.82
CA GLN A 128 -25.67 21.21 -3.33
C GLN A 128 -26.56 20.76 -4.48
N GLY A 129 -27.40 19.73 -4.26
CA GLY A 129 -28.40 19.31 -5.23
C GLY A 129 -29.42 20.42 -5.53
N PRO A 130 -30.08 20.38 -6.70
CA PRO A 130 -31.13 21.35 -7.02
C PRO A 130 -32.27 21.27 -6.00
N GLN A 131 -32.99 22.38 -5.83
CA GLN A 131 -34.22 22.40 -5.04
C GLN A 131 -35.25 21.43 -5.65
N GLY A 132 -35.96 20.69 -4.79
CA GLY A 132 -37.05 19.82 -5.23
C GLY A 132 -38.18 20.59 -5.92
N PRO A 133 -38.98 19.94 -6.77
CA PRO A 133 -40.14 20.57 -7.40
C PRO A 133 -41.13 21.09 -6.35
N GLN A 134 -41.88 22.14 -6.69
CA GLN A 134 -42.98 22.61 -5.86
C GLN A 134 -44.01 21.49 -5.67
N GLY A 135 -44.55 21.36 -4.45
CA GLY A 135 -45.65 20.45 -4.17
C GLY A 135 -46.89 20.80 -5.01
N ILE A 136 -47.67 19.79 -5.38
CA ILE A 136 -48.95 20.01 -6.06
C ILE A 136 -49.88 20.86 -5.20
N GLN A 137 -50.70 21.71 -5.83
CA GLN A 137 -51.75 22.44 -5.13
C GLN A 137 -52.70 21.44 -4.45
N GLY A 138 -53.09 21.73 -3.21
CA GLY A 138 -54.13 20.96 -2.52
C GLY A 138 -55.48 21.03 -3.27
N PRO A 139 -56.37 20.05 -3.08
CA PRO A 139 -57.71 20.11 -3.64
C PRO A 139 -58.45 21.37 -3.16
N PRO A 140 -59.42 21.88 -3.94
CA PRO A 140 -60.33 22.93 -3.48
C PRO A 140 -60.96 22.56 -2.14
N GLY A 141 -61.11 23.55 -1.25
CA GLY A 141 -61.85 23.38 0.00
C GLY A 141 -63.32 23.03 -0.26
N PRO A 142 -64.01 22.38 0.69
CA PRO A 142 -65.44 22.12 0.58
C PRO A 142 -66.22 23.43 0.46
N GLN A 143 -67.31 23.43 -0.32
CA GLN A 143 -68.20 24.58 -0.42
C GLN A 143 -68.77 24.92 0.96
N GLY A 144 -68.75 26.21 1.32
CA GLY A 144 -69.40 26.68 2.54
C GLY A 144 -70.91 26.43 2.51
N ILE A 145 -71.50 26.12 3.66
CA ILE A 145 -72.97 25.97 3.79
C ILE A 145 -73.65 27.30 3.44
N ASN A 146 -74.74 27.24 2.66
CA ASN A 146 -75.52 28.43 2.35
C ASN A 146 -76.14 28.99 3.65
N GLY A 147 -75.93 30.27 3.91
CA GLY A 147 -76.62 30.97 5.00
C GLY A 147 -78.11 31.06 4.70
N VAL A 148 -78.96 30.47 5.54
CA VAL A 148 -80.41 30.64 5.48
C VAL A 148 -80.76 31.93 6.24
N ALA A 149 -81.19 32.96 5.53
CA ALA A 149 -81.86 34.11 6.13
C ALA A 149 -83.36 33.83 6.15
N VAL A 150 -83.91 33.51 7.32
CA VAL A 150 -85.37 33.48 7.51
C VAL A 150 -85.79 34.88 7.94
N ALA A 151 -86.58 35.55 7.11
CA ALA A 151 -87.30 36.75 7.53
C ALA A 151 -88.42 36.29 8.46
N ALA A 152 -88.20 36.33 9.78
CA ALA A 152 -89.31 36.23 10.72
C ALA A 152 -90.04 37.58 10.72
N GLU A 153 -91.37 37.55 10.64
CA GLU A 153 -92.22 38.73 10.77
C GLU A 153 -92.13 39.23 12.22
N GLY A 154 -91.22 40.16 12.49
CA GLY A 154 -91.01 40.75 13.81
C GLY A 154 -89.53 40.91 14.14
N GLN A 155 -89.23 41.90 14.97
CA GLN A 155 -87.87 42.15 15.45
C GLN A 155 -87.66 41.40 16.78
N TYR A 156 -86.68 40.50 16.77
CA TYR A 156 -86.24 39.78 17.95
C TYR A 156 -84.79 40.15 18.29
N ALA A 157 -84.50 40.18 19.59
CA ALA A 157 -83.18 40.45 20.13
C ALA A 157 -82.87 39.48 21.27
N PHE A 158 -81.64 39.00 21.33
CA PHE A 158 -81.14 38.14 22.39
C PHE A 158 -80.22 38.93 23.30
N ASN A 159 -80.45 38.85 24.60
CA ASN A 159 -79.53 39.38 25.62
C ASN A 159 -79.23 38.29 26.64
N VAL A 160 -78.07 38.39 27.30
CA VAL A 160 -77.71 37.49 28.41
C VAL A 160 -77.80 38.29 29.70
N ASP A 161 -78.51 37.77 30.69
CA ASP A 161 -78.58 38.39 32.01
C ASP A 161 -77.29 38.15 32.82
N SER A 162 -77.16 38.82 33.97
CA SER A 162 -75.99 38.67 34.85
C SER A 162 -75.79 37.26 35.41
N ASN A 163 -76.80 36.39 35.33
CA ASN A 163 -76.76 34.99 35.76
C ASN A 163 -76.42 34.03 34.61
N GLY A 164 -76.20 34.56 33.39
CA GLY A 164 -75.86 33.78 32.21
C GLY A 164 -77.08 33.20 31.47
N HIS A 165 -78.30 33.59 31.83
CA HIS A 165 -79.49 33.14 31.10
C HIS A 165 -79.67 33.92 29.81
N LEU A 166 -79.96 33.22 28.72
CA LEU A 166 -80.35 33.84 27.45
C LEU A 166 -81.82 34.30 27.52
N ILE A 167 -82.03 35.59 27.34
CA ILE A 167 -83.33 36.25 27.33
C ILE A 167 -83.67 36.65 25.89
N LEU A 168 -84.83 36.20 25.43
CA LEU A 168 -85.41 36.59 24.14
C LEU A 168 -86.36 37.77 24.34
N PHE A 169 -86.08 38.88 23.66
CA PHE A 169 -86.99 39.99 23.47
C PHE A 169 -87.58 39.88 22.06
N TYR A 170 -88.89 40.01 21.93
CA TYR A 170 -89.57 40.03 20.64
C TYR A 170 -90.68 41.09 20.67
N ASP A 171 -90.95 41.71 19.52
CA ASP A 171 -92.15 42.51 19.33
C ASP A 171 -93.28 41.67 18.70
N GLY A 172 -94.53 42.07 18.96
CA GLY A 172 -95.72 41.37 18.48
C GLY A 172 -96.36 40.41 19.49
N ASN A 173 -97.45 39.77 19.04
CA ASN A 173 -98.31 38.93 19.89
C ASN A 173 -98.04 37.43 19.73
N THR A 174 -97.08 37.03 18.89
CA THR A 174 -96.71 35.62 18.66
C THR A 174 -95.30 35.41 19.17
N THR A 175 -95.12 34.50 20.12
CA THR A 175 -93.79 34.15 20.62
C THR A 175 -93.01 33.41 19.54
N PRO A 176 -91.81 33.88 19.14
CA PRO A 176 -90.97 33.14 18.22
C PRO A 176 -90.51 31.83 18.85
N ASP A 177 -90.64 30.72 18.13
CA ASP A 177 -90.23 29.40 18.62
C ASP A 177 -88.72 29.20 18.40
N PHE A 178 -87.93 29.50 19.43
CA PHE A 178 -86.49 29.24 19.46
C PHE A 178 -86.16 28.14 20.48
N SER A 179 -85.21 27.27 20.12
CA SER A 179 -84.72 26.20 21.00
C SER A 179 -83.19 26.10 20.95
N ILE A 180 -82.56 25.57 22.01
CA ILE A 180 -81.12 25.27 22.01
C ILE A 180 -80.94 23.76 21.85
N GLY A 181 -80.24 23.35 20.80
CA GLY A 181 -79.94 21.93 20.56
C GLY A 181 -78.88 21.39 21.51
N ALA A 182 -78.73 20.06 21.57
CA ALA A 182 -77.76 19.40 22.44
C ALA A 182 -76.28 19.77 22.16
N ASN A 183 -76.00 20.34 21.00
CA ASN A 183 -74.73 20.90 20.58
C ASN A 183 -74.50 22.36 21.02
N GLY A 184 -75.44 22.96 21.74
CA GLY A 184 -75.37 24.35 22.22
C GLY A 184 -75.72 25.41 21.17
N HIS A 185 -76.20 25.02 19.98
CA HIS A 185 -76.63 25.98 18.96
C HIS A 185 -78.08 26.38 19.14
N LEU A 186 -78.38 27.66 18.87
CA LEU A 186 -79.73 28.19 18.82
C LEU A 186 -80.40 27.83 17.47
N TYR A 187 -81.59 27.27 17.53
CA TYR A 187 -82.43 26.90 16.41
C TYR A 187 -83.70 27.75 16.43
N TYR A 188 -84.11 28.24 15.26
CA TYR A 188 -85.45 28.78 15.05
C TYR A 188 -86.32 27.70 14.44
N ASN A 189 -87.34 27.29 15.18
CA ASN A 189 -88.31 26.30 14.75
C ASN A 189 -89.46 27.03 14.07
N PHE A 190 -89.76 26.64 12.84
CA PHE A 190 -90.98 27.06 12.17
C PHE A 190 -91.98 25.92 12.30
N GLU A 191 -93.23 26.23 12.66
CA GLU A 191 -94.32 25.26 12.49
C GLU A 191 -94.38 24.90 11.00
N GLU A 192 -94.28 23.61 10.67
CA GLU A 192 -94.44 23.14 9.29
C GLU A 192 -95.80 23.61 8.77
N ALA A 193 -95.80 24.56 7.84
CA ALA A 193 -96.97 24.81 7.03
C ALA A 193 -97.27 23.50 6.28
N THR A 194 -98.38 22.85 6.63
CA THR A 194 -98.97 21.76 5.86
C THR A 194 -99.02 22.20 4.40
N ILE A 195 -98.15 21.61 3.57
CA ILE A 195 -98.29 21.69 2.12
C ILE A 195 -99.57 20.94 1.80
N ASN A 196 -100.68 21.67 1.67
CA ASN A 196 -101.89 21.13 1.08
C ASN A 196 -101.54 20.75 -0.36
N ALA A 197 -101.23 19.48 -0.59
CA ALA A 197 -101.22 18.90 -1.91
C ALA A 197 -102.66 18.94 -2.46
N ALA A 198 -102.95 19.96 -3.25
CA ALA A 198 -104.10 19.97 -4.15
C ALA A 198 -103.61 19.60 -5.55
N THR A 199 -104.09 18.44 -5.98
CA THR A 199 -104.20 17.88 -7.35
C THR A 199 -104.25 18.87 -8.49
#